data_AF-A0A7V5FT25-F1
#
_entry.id   AF-A0A7V5FT25-F1
#
_cell.length_a   1.000
_cell.length_b   1.000
_cell.length_c   1.000
_cell.angle_alpha   90.00
_cell.angle_beta   90.00
_cell.angle_gamma   90.00
#
_symmetry.space_group_name_H-M   'P 1'
#
loop_
_entity.id
_entity.type
_entity.pdbx_description
1 polymer ?
#
loop_
_entity_poly.entity_id
_entity_poly.type
_entity_poly.pdbx_seq_one_letter_code
_entity_poly.pdbx_strand_id
1 'polypeptide(L)'
;ILKQIRAGHLKIEFEHRGLRSLGMTLDRVSNRVAFAIVLAAQIIGSSLIVLSGIPPKWHDIPIIGLAGFLLAGIMGFWLLLSIIRHGRL
;
A
#
# COMPACT_ATOMS: atom_id res chain seq x y z
N ILE A 1 -24.66 -11.97 -42.78
CA ILE A 1 -24.05 -12.52 -41.54
C ILE A 1 -23.25 -13.80 -41.81
N LEU A 2 -23.81 -14.87 -42.40
CA LEU A 2 -23.08 -16.13 -42.68
C LEU A 2 -21.81 -16.01 -43.57
N LYS A 3 -21.77 -15.06 -44.52
CA LYS A 3 -20.60 -14.85 -45.40
C LYS A 3 -19.38 -14.23 -44.68
N GLN A 4 -19.59 -13.38 -43.66
CA GLN A 4 -18.49 -12.75 -42.92
C GLN A 4 -17.79 -13.72 -41.95
N ILE A 5 -18.53 -14.69 -41.40
CA ILE A 5 -17.98 -15.76 -40.55
C ILE A 5 -17.09 -16.69 -41.38
N ARG A 6 -17.50 -17.05 -42.60
CA ARG A 6 -16.78 -18.00 -43.47
C ARG A 6 -15.50 -17.41 -44.09
N ALA A 7 -15.41 -16.08 -44.20
CA ALA A 7 -14.24 -15.38 -44.75
C ALA A 7 -13.16 -15.07 -43.69
N GLY A 8 -13.32 -15.52 -42.44
CA GLY A 8 -12.33 -15.31 -41.38
C GLY A 8 -12.18 -13.85 -40.92
N HIS A 9 -13.04 -12.93 -41.40
CA HIS A 9 -13.00 -11.51 -41.05
C HIS A 9 -13.74 -11.18 -39.75
N LEU A 10 -14.14 -12.19 -38.98
CA LEU A 10 -14.69 -11.97 -37.64
C LEU A 10 -13.55 -11.66 -36.67
N LYS A 11 -13.18 -10.38 -36.57
CA LYS A 11 -12.26 -9.89 -35.54
C LYS A 11 -12.99 -9.95 -34.20
N ILE A 12 -12.81 -11.04 -33.45
CA ILE A 12 -13.24 -11.10 -32.06
C ILE A 12 -12.27 -10.22 -31.28
N GLU A 13 -12.66 -8.97 -31.00
CA GLU A 13 -12.00 -8.18 -29.96
C GLU A 13 -12.29 -8.86 -28.63
N PHE A 14 -11.42 -9.79 -28.25
CA PHE A 14 -11.35 -10.25 -26.87
C PHE A 14 -10.89 -9.06 -26.02
N GLU A 15 -11.83 -8.19 -25.62
CA GLU A 15 -11.66 -7.41 -24.41
C GLU A 15 -11.55 -8.42 -23.26
N HIS A 16 -10.34 -8.85 -22.96
CA HIS A 16 -10.08 -9.74 -21.84
C HIS A 16 -10.20 -8.91 -20.56
N ARG A 17 -11.44 -8.57 -20.18
CA ARG A 17 -11.76 -7.72 -19.01
C ARG A 17 -11.12 -8.25 -17.72
N GLY A 18 -10.87 -9.56 -17.65
CA GLY A 18 -10.18 -10.21 -16.53
C GLY A 18 -8.71 -9.80 -16.35
N LEU A 19 -7.97 -9.51 -17.43
CA LEU A 19 -6.56 -9.10 -17.30
C LEU A 19 -6.45 -7.66 -16.78
N ARG A 20 -7.37 -6.78 -17.19
CA ARG A 20 -7.42 -5.40 -16.70
C ARG A 20 -7.81 -5.34 -15.22
N SER A 21 -8.77 -6.15 -14.77
CA SER A 21 -9.15 -6.25 -13.35
C SER A 21 -8.07 -6.89 -12.49
N LEU A 22 -7.35 -7.89 -13.01
CA LEU A 22 -6.19 -8.47 -12.35
C LEU A 22 -5.09 -7.42 -12.14
N GLY A 23 -4.75 -6.66 -13.18
CA GLY A 23 -3.75 -5.59 -13.09
C GLY A 23 -4.10 -4.55 -12.03
N MET A 24 -5.37 -4.08 -11.99
CA MET A 24 -5.84 -3.15 -10.97
C MET A 24 -5.80 -3.73 -9.55
N THR A 25 -6.04 -5.03 -9.39
CA THR A 25 -5.99 -5.71 -8.09
C THR A 25 -4.54 -5.85 -7.63
N LEU A 26 -3.65 -6.23 -8.54
CA LEU A 26 -2.23 -6.40 -8.27
C LEU A 26 -1.59 -5.06 -7.86
N ASP A 27 -1.90 -3.98 -8.57
CA ASP A 27 -1.42 -2.64 -8.23
C ASP A 27 -1.89 -2.21 -6.82
N ARG A 28 -3.15 -2.46 -6.49
CA ARG A 28 -3.69 -2.19 -5.15
C ARG A 28 -3.00 -3.00 -4.05
N VAL A 29 -2.75 -4.28 -4.29
CA VAL A 29 -2.06 -5.16 -3.31
C VAL A 29 -0.60 -4.74 -3.18
N SER A 30 0.10 -4.48 -4.28
CA SER A 30 1.49 -4.01 -4.29
C SER A 30 1.63 -2.70 -3.51
N ASN A 31 0.75 -1.73 -3.71
CA ASN A 31 0.77 -0.48 -2.94
C ASN A 31 0.51 -0.71 -1.44
N ARG A 32 -0.40 -1.61 -1.08
CA ARG A 32 -0.64 -1.96 0.33
C ARG A 32 0.59 -2.60 0.97
N VAL A 33 1.26 -3.51 0.25
CA VAL A 33 2.47 -4.19 0.73
C VAL A 33 3.63 -3.20 0.87
N ALA A 34 3.88 -2.37 -0.16
CA ALA A 34 4.92 -1.35 -0.11
C ALA A 34 4.72 -0.40 1.08
N PHE A 35 3.48 0.05 1.30
CA PHE A 35 3.17 0.91 2.44
C PHE A 35 3.36 0.19 3.79
N ALA A 36 2.95 -1.07 3.91
CA ALA A 36 3.15 -1.86 5.13
C ALA A 36 4.64 -2.02 5.45
N ILE A 37 5.49 -2.22 4.45
CA ILE A 37 6.94 -2.33 4.61
C ILE A 37 7.53 -1.00 5.09
N VAL A 38 7.14 0.13 4.47
CA VAL A 38 7.60 1.46 4.89
C VAL A 38 7.19 1.75 6.33
N LEU A 39 5.95 1.41 6.69
CA LEU A 39 5.44 1.58 8.05
C LEU A 39 6.25 0.75 9.07
N ALA A 40 6.51 -0.53 8.75
CA ALA A 40 7.31 -1.40 9.60
C ALA A 40 8.74 -0.88 9.79
N ALA A 41 9.39 -0.46 8.70
CA ALA A 41 10.72 0.12 8.73
C ALA A 41 10.76 1.41 9.58
N GLN A 42 9.73 2.26 9.48
CA GLN A 42 9.61 3.47 10.27
C GLN A 42 9.46 3.19 11.77
N ILE A 43 8.62 2.20 12.14
CA ILE A 43 8.45 1.78 13.54
C ILE A 43 9.78 1.25 14.10
N ILE A 44 10.47 0.38 13.36
CA ILE A 44 11.75 -0.19 13.78
C ILE A 44 12.82 0.91 13.92
N GLY A 45 12.96 1.77 12.91
CA GLY A 45 13.94 2.87 12.93
C GLY A 45 13.69 3.86 14.07
N SER A 46 12.44 4.24 14.29
CA SER A 46 12.04 5.08 15.42
C SER A 46 12.33 4.41 16.77
N SER A 47 12.05 3.10 16.91
CA SER A 47 12.35 2.33 18.13
C SER A 47 13.85 2.29 18.44
N LEU A 48 14.69 2.13 17.41
CA LEU A 48 16.14 2.18 17.54
C LEU A 48 16.63 3.57 17.97
N ILE A 49 16.03 4.65 17.46
CA ILE A 49 16.37 6.02 17.88
C ILE A 49 15.98 6.27 19.34
N VAL A 50 14.84 5.72 19.79
CA VAL A 50 14.44 5.83 21.19
C VAL A 50 15.47 5.11 22.09
N LEU A 51 15.95 3.93 21.68
CA LEU A 51 16.92 3.15 22.45
C LEU A 51 18.35 3.73 22.40
N SER A 52 18.73 4.39 21.31
CA SER A 52 20.09 4.92 21.12
C SER A 52 20.43 6.07 22.06
N GLY A 53 19.43 6.69 22.70
CA GLY A 53 19.66 7.77 23.64
C GLY A 53 20.30 9.00 23.01
N ILE A 54 20.07 9.25 21.73
CA ILE A 54 20.58 10.43 21.01
C ILE A 54 19.85 11.68 21.53
N PRO A 55 20.57 12.74 22.00
CA PRO A 55 19.96 14.03 22.33
C PRO A 55 19.46 14.73 21.04
N PRO A 56 18.39 15.55 21.08
CA PRO A 56 17.69 16.08 22.26
C PRO A 56 16.68 15.10 22.88
N LYS A 57 16.67 15.05 24.21
CA LYS A 57 15.77 14.22 25.02
C LYS A 57 14.79 15.08 25.80
N TRP A 58 13.61 14.54 26.03
CA TRP A 58 12.62 15.07 26.97
C TRP A 58 12.25 13.95 27.95
N HIS A 59 12.49 14.17 29.25
CA HIS A 59 12.33 13.13 30.28
C HIS A 59 13.05 11.80 29.92
N ASP A 60 14.32 11.88 29.50
CA ASP A 60 15.15 10.75 29.03
C ASP A 60 14.69 10.04 27.75
N ILE A 61 13.60 10.49 27.10
CA ILE A 61 13.12 9.94 25.83
C ILE A 61 13.60 10.83 24.67
N PRO A 62 14.28 10.29 23.65
CA PRO A 62 14.65 11.02 22.44
C PRO A 62 13.43 11.57 21.69
N ILE A 63 13.39 12.89 21.49
CA ILE A 63 12.24 13.58 20.88
C ILE A 63 12.06 13.15 19.42
N ILE A 64 13.18 12.93 18.71
CA ILE A 64 13.20 12.48 17.32
C ILE A 64 12.56 11.09 17.20
N GLY A 65 12.90 10.19 18.12
CA GLY A 65 12.30 8.86 18.18
C GLY A 65 10.79 8.95 18.40
N LEU A 66 10.36 9.72 19.40
CA LEU A 66 8.95 9.92 19.71
C LEU A 66 8.15 10.51 18.55
N ALA A 67 8.70 11.52 17.86
CA ALA A 67 8.09 12.12 16.68
C ALA A 67 7.92 11.08 15.55
N GLY A 68 8.95 10.26 15.30
CA GLY A 68 8.87 9.16 14.33
C GLY A 68 7.78 8.14 14.69
N PHE A 69 7.62 7.83 15.98
CA PHE A 69 6.59 6.91 16.47
C PHE A 69 5.18 7.48 16.31
N LEU A 70 4.98 8.76 16.63
CA LEU A 70 3.71 9.46 16.42
C LEU A 70 3.33 9.49 14.94
N LEU A 71 4.28 9.81 14.06
CA LEU A 71 4.08 9.75 12.62
C LEU A 71 3.72 8.34 12.15
N ALA A 72 4.37 7.32 12.69
CA ALA A 72 4.07 5.92 12.36
C ALA A 72 2.64 5.55 12.80
N GLY A 73 2.22 6.00 13.99
CA GLY A 73 0.86 5.83 14.48
C GLY A 73 -0.17 6.45 13.54
N ILE A 74 0.04 7.70 13.11
CA ILE A 74 -0.85 8.40 12.17
C ILE A 74 -0.91 7.67 10.82
N MET A 75 0.24 7.30 10.26
CA MET A 75 0.32 6.59 8.98
C MET A 75 -0.35 5.21 9.05
N GLY A 76 -0.11 4.46 10.12
CA GLY A 76 -0.74 3.16 10.36
C GLY A 76 -2.25 3.27 10.55
N PHE A 77 -2.71 4.28 11.29
CA PHE A 77 -4.13 4.54 11.47
C PHE A 77 -4.81 4.93 10.16
N TRP A 78 -4.17 5.79 9.36
CA TRP A 78 -4.67 6.16 8.04
C TRP A 78 -4.76 4.95 7.09
N LEU A 79 -3.76 4.07 7.12
CA LEU A 79 -3.80 2.81 6.35
C LEU A 79 -4.96 1.93 6.78
N LEU A 80 -5.15 1.75 8.09
CA LEU A 80 -6.24 0.96 8.65
C LEU A 80 -7.60 1.52 8.17
N LEU A 81 -7.79 2.83 8.29
CA LEU A 81 -8.98 3.53 7.79
C LEU A 81 -9.16 3.36 6.27
N SER A 82 -8.08 3.44 5.49
CA SER A 82 -8.13 3.25 4.05
C SER A 82 -8.56 1.83 3.66
N ILE A 83 -8.06 0.82 4.38
CA ILE A 83 -8.45 -0.59 4.18
C ILE A 83 -9.92 -0.80 4.54
N ILE A 84 -10.39 -0.23 5.65
CA ILE A 84 -11.80 -0.34 6.07
C ILE A 84 -12.72 0.41 5.09
N ARG A 85 -12.38 1.65 4.72
CA ARG A 85 -13.20 2.51 3.86
C ARG A 85 -13.29 2.03 2.41
N HIS A 86 -12.24 1.40 1.89
CA HIS A 86 -12.21 0.82 0.54
C HIS A 86 -12.39 -0.71 0.53
N GLY A 87 -12.58 -1.31 1.71
CA GLY A 87 -13.00 -2.68 1.90
C GLY A 87 -14.49 -2.82 1.59
N ARG A 88 -14.86 -2.69 0.31
CA ARG A 88 -15.93 -3.55 -0.19
C ARG A 88 -15.35 -4.97 -0.18
N LEU A 89 -15.80 -5.77 0.78
CA LEU A 89 -16.06 -7.18 0.47
C LEU A 89 -17.07 -7.24 -0.68
#